data_AF-A0A0R3QIH2-F1
#
_entry.id   AF-A0A0R3QIH2-F1
#
_cell.length_a   1.000
_cell.length_b   1.000
_cell.length_c   1.000
_cell.angle_alpha   90.00
_cell.angle_beta   90.00
_cell.angle_gamma   90.00
#
_symmetry.space_group_name_H-M   'P 1'
#
loop_
_entity.id
_entity.type
_entity.pdbx_description
1 polymer ?
#
loop_
_entity_poly.entity_id
_entity_poly.type
_entity_poly.pdbx_seq_one_letter_code
_entity_poly.pdbx_strand_id
1 'polypeptide(L)' 'FDIVHIKDAADHSFATRLNNVFIIGKGTKSIVSLPGPTKGVRLTIAEERDRRLAQKRAA' A
#
# COMPACT_ATOMS: atom_id res chain seq x y z
N PHE A 1 -13.99 14.53 14.71
CA PHE A 1 -13.02 14.16 13.65
C PHE A 1 -13.48 12.85 13.05
N ASP A 2 -13.59 12.78 11.73
CA ASP A 2 -13.99 11.55 11.06
C ASP A 2 -12.78 10.65 10.87
N ILE A 3 -12.81 9.50 11.56
CA ILE A 3 -11.78 8.47 11.51
C ILE A 3 -12.23 7.40 10.52
N VAL A 4 -11.40 7.17 9.51
CA VAL A 4 -11.64 6.17 8.48
C VAL A 4 -10.76 4.97 8.74
N HIS A 5 -11.38 3.79 8.85
CA HIS A 5 -10.68 2.51 8.92
C HIS A 5 -10.54 1.94 7.52
N ILE A 6 -9.32 1.62 7.12
CA ILE A 6 -8.97 1.18 5.76
C ILE A 6 -8.33 -0.20 5.85
N LYS A 7 -8.72 -1.08 4.94
CA LYS A 7 -8.09 -2.37 4.71
C LYS A 7 -7.40 -2.36 3.35
N ASP A 8 -6.13 -2.72 3.29
CA ASP A 8 -5.36 -2.79 2.05
C ASP A 8 -5.56 -4.13 1.32
N ALA A 9 -4.89 -4.30 0.17
CA ALA A 9 -4.98 -5.51 -0.65
C ALA A 9 -4.29 -6.74 -0.04
N ALA A 10 -3.49 -6.57 1.01
CA ALA A 10 -2.83 -7.63 1.77
C ALA A 10 -3.53 -7.91 3.11
N ASP A 11 -4.78 -7.45 3.27
CA ASP A 11 -5.59 -7.56 4.48
C ASP A 11 -5.05 -6.82 5.72
N HIS A 12 -4.06 -5.92 5.55
CA HIS A 12 -3.62 -5.06 6.65
C HIS A 12 -4.67 -3.98 6.92
N SER A 13 -4.91 -3.68 8.19
CA SER A 13 -5.86 -2.65 8.61
C SER A 13 -5.14 -1.48 9.27
N PHE A 14 -5.52 -0.26 8.91
CA PHE A 14 -5.00 0.98 9.50
C PHE A 14 -6.09 2.06 9.54
N ALA A 15 -5.84 3.15 10.28
CA ALA A 15 -6.78 4.25 10.42
C ALA A 15 -6.12 5.60 10.14
N THR A 16 -6.90 6.51 9.58
CA THR A 16 -6.47 7.86 9.23
C THR A 16 -7.65 8.84 9.29
N ARG A 17 -7.38 10.15 9.32
CA ARG A 17 -8.42 11.19 9.23
C ARG A 17 -8.96 11.28 7.80
N LEU A 18 -10.24 11.63 7.64
CA LEU A 18 -10.88 11.78 6.33
C LEU A 18 -10.10 12.70 5.37
N ASN A 19 -9.53 13.81 5.88
CA ASN A 19 -8.76 14.77 5.07
C ASN A 19 -7.52 14.16 4.39
N ASN A 20 -7.03 13.02 4.86
CA ASN A 20 -5.88 12.31 4.29
C ASN A 20 -6.30 11.19 3.32
N VAL A 21 -7.60 11.05 3.02
CA VAL A 21 -8.14 9.99 2.16
C VAL A 21 -8.55 10.57 0.82
N PHE A 22 -8.05 9.98 -0.27
CA PHE A 22 -8.43 10.33 -1.63
C PHE A 22 -8.89 9.07 -2.40
N ILE A 23 -10.11 9.09 -2.92
CA ILE A 23 -10.71 7.94 -3.61
C ILE A 23 -10.24 7.91 -5.07
N ILE A 24 -9.68 6.78 -5.51
CA ILE A 24 -9.07 6.63 -6.85
C ILE A 24 -9.74 5.56 -7.73
N GLY A 25 -10.87 5.00 -7.29
CA GLY A 25 -11.53 3.89 -7.99
C GLY A 25 -12.73 3.34 -7.23
N LYS A 26 -13.25 2.21 -7.72
CA LYS A 26 -14.40 1.51 -7.14
C LYS A 26 -14.07 0.04 -6.96
N GLY A 27 -14.27 -0.48 -5.75
CA GLY A 27 -13.91 -1.84 -5.40
C GLY A 27 -12.41 -2.08 -5.61
N THR A 28 -12.06 -3.17 -6.30
CA THR A 28 -10.67 -3.52 -6.62
C THR A 28 -10.13 -2.87 -7.89
N LYS A 29 -10.96 -2.11 -8.62
CA LYS A 29 -10.57 -1.47 -9.88
C LYS A 29 -10.18 0.00 -9.67
N SER A 30 -8.90 0.31 -9.86
CA SER A 30 -8.39 1.68 -9.88
C SER A 30 -8.65 2.36 -11.24
N ILE A 31 -8.89 3.67 -11.22
CA ILE A 31 -9.03 4.51 -12.42
C ILE A 31 -7.65 5.04 -12.88
N VAL A 32 -6.67 5.03 -11.98
CA VAL A 32 -5.29 5.46 -12.24
C VAL A 32 -4.30 4.30 -12.05
N SER A 33 -3.15 4.40 -12.71
CA SER A 33 -2.02 3.49 -12.51
C SER A 33 -1.34 3.77 -11.18
N LEU A 34 -1.06 2.71 -10.41
CA LEU A 34 -0.37 2.82 -9.13
C LEU A 34 1.15 2.70 -9.32
N PRO A 35 1.96 3.59 -8.72
CA PRO A 35 3.40 3.55 -8.83
C PRO A 35 4.02 2.44 -7.96
N GLY A 36 5.23 2.06 -8.33
CA GLY A 36 6.08 1.14 -7.56
C GLY A 36 5.65 -0.34 -7.65
N PRO A 37 6.54 -1.25 -7.22
CA PRO A 37 6.29 -2.69 -7.34
C PRO A 37 5.20 -3.20 -6.39
N THR A 38 4.90 -2.47 -5.30
CA THR A 38 3.92 -2.90 -4.29
C THR A 38 2.54 -2.28 -4.47
N LYS A 39 2.36 -1.41 -5.48
CA LYS A 39 1.07 -0.77 -5.81
C LYS A 39 0.32 -0.20 -4.59
N GLY A 40 1.05 0.48 -3.70
CA GLY A 40 0.49 1.11 -2.49
C GLY A 40 0.41 0.21 -1.25
N VAL A 41 0.71 -1.08 -1.35
CA VAL A 41 0.87 -1.96 -0.17
C VAL A 41 2.20 -1.64 0.52
N ARG A 42 2.14 -1.40 1.83
CA ARG A 42 3.33 -1.17 2.66
C ARG A 42 3.87 -2.51 3.16
N LEU A 43 5.10 -2.83 2.76
CA LEU A 43 5.83 -3.97 3.29
C LEU A 43 6.28 -3.71 4.73
N THR A 44 6.37 -4.78 5.50
CA THR A 44 7.05 -4.78 6.80
C THR A 44 8.55 -4.49 6.62
N ILE A 45 9.22 -4.13 7.71
CA ILE A 45 10.66 -3.81 7.69
C ILE A 45 11.48 -5.04 7.25
N ALA A 46 11.07 -6.24 7.66
CA ALA A 46 11.73 -7.49 7.28
C ALA A 46 11.54 -7.79 5.79
N GLU A 47 10.31 -7.68 5.26
CA GLU A 47 10.04 -7.89 3.83
C GLU A 47 10.77 -6.88 2.95
N GLU A 48 10.84 -5.60 3.37
CA GLU A 48 11.59 -4.58 2.64
C GLU A 48 13.10 -4.90 2.61
N ARG A 49 13.67 -5.40 3.71
CA ARG A 49 15.06 -5.88 3.77
C ARG A 49 15.28 -7.03 2.79
N ASP A 50 14.44 -8.04 2.85
CA ASP A 50 14.60 -9.24 2.03
C ASP A 50 14.46 -8.92 0.53
N ARG A 51 13.51 -8.03 0.18
CA ARG A 51 13.38 -7.49 -1.18
C ARG A 51 14.66 -6.80 -1.66
N ARG A 52 15.26 -5.95 -0.82
CA ARG A 52 16.51 -5.25 -1.16
C ARG A 52 17.69 -6.21 -1.31
N LEU A 53 17.79 -7.23 -0.46
CA LEU A 53 18.83 -8.26 -0.57
C LEU A 53 18.67 -9.09 -1.85
N ALA A 54 17.44 -9.48 -2.20
CA ALA A 54 17.16 -10.21 -3.43
C ALA A 54 17.54 -9.39 -4.67
N GLN A 55 17.20 -8.09 -4.69
CA GLN A 55 17.61 -7.18 -5.78
C GLN A 55 19.13 -7.06 -5.90
N LYS A 56 19.85 -6.95 -4.78
CA LYS A 56 21.33 -6.91 -4.78
C LYS A 56 21.98 -8.21 -5.26
N ARG A 57 21.33 -9.36 -5.08
CA ARG A 57 21.83 -10.66 -5.57
C ARG A 57 21.55 -10.89 -7.05
N ALA A 58 20.52 -10.25 -7.57
CA ALA A 58 20.12 -10.35 -8.99
C ALA A 58 20.84 -9.34 -9.90
N ALA A 59 21.47 -8.33 -9.31
CA ALA A 59 22.38 -7.40 -9.98
C ALA A 59 23.81 -7.97 -9.98
#